data_AF-A0A0F8AZX4-F1
#
_entry.id   AF-A0A0F8AZX4-F1
#
_cell.length_a   1.000
_cell.length_b   1.000
_cell.length_c   1.000
_cell.angle_alpha   90.00
_cell.angle_beta   90.00
_cell.angle_gamma   90.00
#
_symmetry.space_group_name_H-M   'P 1'
#
loop_
_entity.id
_entity.type
_entity.pdbx_description
1 polymer ?
#
loop_
_entity_poly.entity_id
_entity_poly.type
_entity_poly.pdbx_seq_one_letter_code
_entity_poly.pdbx_strand_id
1 'polypeptide(L)'
;MEDTNDVVFMTKKRKRKDLDSSSDEEQPNFRSIEGKAKPKYFSDSESGTDSEADSVPGTQSGIKRRSIELSKRVKANPADIPAWIQLIHLQDDLMREGLAPESEVATGQAHSFTEIKLSMIYKALKASTADTDKEALLLLQMREGRKIWPVDVTRKKWINISSGDYGQRFALWMARVDFEITEMQGFHFDTVKKMFTDRLQGIMEKSWRYSPQQSLDLYREAVYIYLRLTRFLQDAGYRELAVAAWQSILELNFFRPVDIENGEHTLAAFADFWESEVLRVIAKEPLTGAYFG
;
A
#
# COMPACT_ATOMS: atom_id res chain seq x y z
N MET A 1 -30.01 -56.86 7.59
CA MET A 1 -30.88 -57.17 8.75
C MET A 1 -30.25 -56.47 9.95
N GLU A 2 -31.09 -55.80 10.74
CA GLU A 2 -30.79 -54.98 11.93
C GLU A 2 -30.22 -53.59 11.59
N ASP A 3 -31.03 -52.56 11.32
CA ASP A 3 -32.07 -51.86 12.12
C ASP A 3 -31.56 -51.08 13.35
N THR A 4 -31.59 -49.75 13.15
CA THR A 4 -32.07 -48.67 14.04
C THR A 4 -31.90 -48.75 15.56
N ASN A 5 -31.30 -47.70 16.12
CA ASN A 5 -31.65 -47.11 17.42
C ASN A 5 -31.56 -45.57 17.25
N ASP A 6 -32.67 -44.84 17.20
CA ASP A 6 -33.55 -44.32 18.28
C ASP A 6 -32.93 -43.20 19.13
N VAL A 7 -33.37 -41.94 18.94
CA VAL A 7 -34.38 -41.16 19.73
C VAL A 7 -33.61 -40.14 20.62
N VAL A 8 -33.90 -38.83 20.62
CA VAL A 8 -35.01 -38.16 21.31
C VAL A 8 -35.37 -36.83 20.64
N PHE A 9 -36.66 -36.69 20.28
CA PHE A 9 -37.34 -35.42 20.09
C PHE A 9 -37.95 -34.96 21.42
N MET A 10 -37.87 -33.67 21.74
CA MET A 10 -38.90 -33.02 22.58
C MET A 10 -39.42 -31.74 21.91
N THR A 11 -40.73 -31.78 21.64
CA THR A 11 -41.63 -30.65 21.40
C THR A 11 -42.19 -30.22 22.78
N LYS A 12 -42.76 -29.04 23.11
CA LYS A 12 -43.70 -28.13 22.43
C LYS A 12 -43.94 -26.91 23.37
N LYS A 13 -43.89 -25.69 22.82
CA LYS A 13 -44.91 -24.61 22.82
C LYS A 13 -45.64 -24.12 24.11
N ARG A 14 -45.62 -22.77 24.22
CA ARG A 14 -46.72 -21.77 24.50
C ARG A 14 -47.28 -21.69 25.94
N LYS A 15 -47.85 -20.58 26.46
CA LYS A 15 -47.98 -19.13 26.19
C LYS A 15 -49.00 -18.59 27.23
N ARG A 16 -48.70 -17.48 27.95
CA ARG A 16 -49.66 -16.48 28.55
C ARG A 16 -50.61 -16.96 29.69
N LYS A 17 -51.14 -16.15 30.64
CA LYS A 17 -51.24 -14.70 30.88
C LYS A 17 -51.96 -14.45 32.26
N ASP A 18 -51.53 -13.40 32.96
CA ASP A 18 -52.13 -12.41 33.91
C ASP A 18 -52.97 -12.69 35.19
N LEU A 19 -52.86 -11.65 36.06
CA LEU A 19 -53.78 -10.99 37.03
C LEU A 19 -53.56 -11.32 38.53
N ASP A 20 -53.55 -10.40 39.51
CA ASP A 20 -53.66 -8.92 39.61
C ASP A 20 -53.41 -8.47 41.09
N SER A 21 -53.24 -7.15 41.32
CA SER A 21 -53.39 -6.32 42.55
C SER A 21 -52.09 -5.65 43.05
N SER A 22 -51.96 -4.35 43.36
CA SER A 22 -52.74 -3.10 43.20
C SER A 22 -51.89 -1.95 43.82
N SER A 23 -52.00 -0.71 43.31
CA SER A 23 -51.87 0.62 44.00
C SER A 23 -50.94 1.65 43.33
N ASP A 24 -51.57 2.57 42.57
CA ASP A 24 -51.45 4.05 42.49
C ASP A 24 -50.08 4.78 42.68
N GLU A 25 -49.61 5.57 41.70
CA GLU A 25 -49.97 6.98 41.41
C GLU A 25 -49.18 7.58 40.20
N GLU A 26 -49.86 8.48 39.48
CA GLU A 26 -49.45 9.59 38.57
C GLU A 26 -48.40 9.45 37.44
N GLN A 27 -48.87 9.67 36.20
CA GLN A 27 -48.09 9.83 34.96
C GLN A 27 -47.54 11.25 34.76
N PRO A 28 -46.42 11.37 34.02
CA PRO A 28 -46.44 12.26 32.85
C PRO A 28 -46.21 11.52 31.52
N ASN A 29 -47.01 11.88 30.53
CA ASN A 29 -47.04 11.32 29.18
C ASN A 29 -45.86 11.84 28.32
N PHE A 30 -44.91 10.97 27.98
CA PHE A 30 -43.82 11.26 27.03
C PHE A 30 -43.88 10.31 25.82
N ARG A 31 -44.83 10.54 24.92
CA ARG A 31 -44.81 10.03 23.54
C ARG A 31 -44.77 11.19 22.56
N SER A 32 -43.57 11.59 22.12
CA SER A 32 -43.36 12.19 20.80
C SER A 32 -41.86 12.30 20.46
N ILE A 33 -41.32 11.33 19.72
CA ILE A 33 -40.13 11.54 18.88
C ILE A 33 -40.44 10.88 17.53
N GLU A 34 -41.23 11.59 16.74
CA GLU A 34 -41.40 11.33 15.32
C GLU A 34 -40.26 12.05 14.59
N GLY A 35 -39.49 11.33 13.77
CA GLY A 35 -38.36 11.93 13.07
C GLY A 35 -37.46 10.94 12.34
N LYS A 36 -38.02 10.15 11.42
CA LYS A 36 -37.24 9.38 10.43
C LYS A 36 -36.47 10.35 9.53
N ALA A 37 -35.17 10.55 9.78
CA ALA A 37 -34.31 11.29 8.87
C ALA A 37 -34.03 10.44 7.62
N LYS A 38 -34.68 10.79 6.50
CA LYS A 38 -34.33 10.26 5.17
C LYS A 38 -33.00 10.87 4.71
N PRO A 39 -32.16 10.14 3.96
CA PRO A 39 -30.97 10.72 3.35
C PRO A 39 -31.39 11.72 2.26
N LYS A 40 -30.99 12.98 2.39
CA LYS A 40 -31.15 13.97 1.33
C LYS A 40 -30.15 13.62 0.22
N TYR A 41 -30.69 13.11 -0.89
CA TYR A 41 -30.03 13.16 -2.19
C TYR A 41 -29.74 14.62 -2.55
N PHE A 42 -28.55 14.86 -3.10
CA PHE A 42 -28.18 16.12 -3.74
C PHE A 42 -29.26 16.49 -4.76
N SER A 43 -30.01 17.56 -4.48
CA SER A 43 -30.90 18.21 -5.44
C SER A 43 -30.34 19.59 -5.68
N ASP A 44 -30.07 19.85 -6.96
CA ASP A 44 -29.72 21.13 -7.54
C ASP A 44 -30.81 22.15 -7.16
N SER A 45 -30.43 23.18 -6.42
CA SER A 45 -31.24 24.38 -6.23
C SER A 45 -30.28 25.51 -5.95
N GLU A 46 -30.09 26.30 -7.00
CA GLU A 46 -29.57 27.64 -6.97
C GLU A 46 -30.35 28.46 -5.94
N SER A 47 -29.70 28.78 -4.82
CA SER A 47 -30.16 29.80 -3.90
C SER A 47 -28.96 30.66 -3.57
N GLY A 48 -28.88 31.80 -4.25
CA GLY A 48 -28.01 32.90 -3.88
C GLY A 48 -28.32 33.29 -2.44
N THR A 49 -27.35 33.11 -1.56
CA THR A 49 -27.37 33.69 -0.22
C THR A 49 -25.98 34.22 0.00
N ASP A 50 -25.83 35.51 -0.29
CA ASP A 50 -24.73 36.35 0.18
C ASP A 50 -24.70 36.27 1.70
N SER A 51 -23.89 35.36 2.22
CA SER A 51 -23.35 35.46 3.56
C SER A 51 -22.01 36.15 3.42
N GLU A 52 -22.06 37.48 3.28
CA GLU A 52 -20.96 38.40 3.51
C GLU A 52 -20.56 38.31 4.99
N ALA A 53 -19.82 37.24 5.33
CA ALA A 53 -18.97 37.24 6.50
C ALA A 53 -17.76 38.09 6.15
N ASP A 54 -17.81 39.34 6.62
CA ASP A 54 -16.77 40.36 6.55
C ASP A 54 -15.41 39.77 6.93
N SER A 55 -14.64 39.39 5.90
CA SER A 55 -13.25 39.00 6.02
C SER A 55 -12.45 40.05 5.29
N VAL A 56 -11.67 40.79 6.06
CA VAL A 56 -10.80 41.89 5.61
C VAL A 56 -10.14 41.54 4.27
N PRO A 57 -10.37 42.35 3.20
CA PRO A 57 -9.82 42.08 1.88
C PRO A 57 -8.31 42.37 1.88
N GLY A 58 -7.52 41.39 2.33
CA GLY A 58 -6.07 41.51 2.43
C GLY A 58 -5.34 40.32 3.07
N THR A 59 -6.04 39.47 3.84
CA THR A 59 -5.38 38.46 4.70
C THR A 59 -5.72 37.01 4.36
N GLN A 60 -6.16 36.72 3.13
CA GLN A 60 -6.25 35.33 2.68
C GLN A 60 -4.83 34.78 2.53
N SER A 61 -4.46 33.81 3.39
CA SER A 61 -3.20 33.07 3.27
C SER A 61 -2.98 32.64 1.82
N GLY A 62 -1.76 32.80 1.30
CA GLY A 62 -1.41 32.42 -0.06
C GLY A 62 -1.77 30.95 -0.37
N ILE A 63 -1.79 30.09 0.67
CA ILE A 63 -2.19 28.69 0.58
C ILE A 63 -3.68 28.54 0.28
N LYS A 64 -4.56 29.31 0.94
CA LYS A 64 -6.01 29.33 0.64
C LYS A 64 -6.27 29.77 -0.80
N ARG A 65 -5.61 30.84 -1.25
CA ARG A 65 -5.76 31.33 -2.63
C ARG A 65 -5.36 30.27 -3.66
N ARG A 66 -4.22 29.61 -3.44
CA ARG A 66 -3.73 28.53 -4.31
C ARG A 66 -4.68 27.31 -4.30
N SER A 67 -5.26 26.98 -3.15
CA SER A 67 -6.25 25.90 -3.04
C SER A 67 -7.51 26.18 -3.86
N ILE A 68 -8.02 27.42 -3.81
CA ILE A 68 -9.18 27.84 -4.61
C ILE A 68 -8.85 27.78 -6.11
N GLU A 69 -7.67 28.27 -6.51
CA GLU A 69 -7.22 28.24 -7.90
C GLU A 69 -7.11 26.80 -8.44
N LEU A 70 -6.42 25.93 -7.71
CA LEU A 70 -6.28 24.52 -8.07
C LEU A 70 -7.64 23.81 -8.09
N SER A 71 -8.53 24.12 -7.15
CA SER A 71 -9.90 23.59 -7.12
C SER A 71 -10.70 24.00 -8.36
N LYS A 72 -10.59 25.26 -8.81
CA LYS A 72 -11.20 25.73 -10.05
C LYS A 72 -10.60 25.02 -11.26
N ARG A 73 -9.28 24.86 -11.28
CA ARG A 73 -8.54 24.21 -12.36
C ARG A 73 -8.95 22.74 -12.56
N VAL A 74 -9.00 21.96 -11.48
CA VAL A 74 -9.41 20.54 -11.57
C VAL A 74 -10.90 20.36 -11.89
N LYS A 75 -11.74 21.34 -11.56
CA LYS A 75 -13.16 21.35 -11.99
C LYS A 75 -13.29 21.66 -13.48
N ALA A 76 -12.52 22.62 -13.99
CA ALA A 76 -12.54 23.01 -15.39
C ALA A 76 -11.89 21.95 -16.30
N ASN A 77 -10.83 21.31 -15.82
CA ASN A 77 -10.15 20.23 -16.53
C ASN A 77 -9.87 19.05 -15.57
N PRO A 78 -10.83 18.12 -15.42
CA PRO A 78 -10.66 16.94 -14.57
C PRO A 78 -9.49 16.03 -14.96
N ALA A 79 -9.03 16.08 -16.22
CA ALA A 79 -7.90 15.30 -16.71
C ALA A 79 -6.53 15.89 -16.36
N ASP A 80 -6.48 17.07 -15.71
CA ASP A 80 -5.23 17.66 -15.20
C ASP A 80 -4.80 16.97 -13.89
N ILE A 81 -4.23 15.76 -14.03
CA ILE A 81 -3.76 14.96 -12.88
C ILE A 81 -2.64 15.64 -12.09
N PRO A 82 -1.66 16.34 -12.70
CA PRO A 82 -0.71 17.14 -11.95
C PRO A 82 -1.37 18.19 -11.04
N ALA A 83 -2.44 18.85 -11.49
CA ALA A 83 -3.20 19.78 -10.65
C ALA A 83 -3.93 19.07 -9.50
N TRP A 84 -4.48 17.87 -9.73
CA TRP A 84 -5.07 17.05 -8.68
C TRP A 84 -4.05 16.68 -7.60
N ILE A 85 -2.87 16.18 -7.99
CA ILE A 85 -1.81 15.78 -7.06
C ILE A 85 -1.34 16.98 -6.24
N GLN A 86 -1.11 18.14 -6.88
CA GLN A 86 -0.76 19.37 -6.18
C GLN A 86 -1.84 19.79 -5.18
N LEU A 87 -3.11 19.74 -5.58
CA LEU A 87 -4.22 20.10 -4.70
C LEU A 87 -4.31 19.17 -3.50
N ILE A 88 -4.10 17.85 -3.69
CA ILE A 88 -4.09 16.85 -2.62
C ILE A 88 -2.95 17.09 -1.63
N HIS A 89 -1.74 17.40 -2.11
CA HIS A 89 -0.62 17.73 -1.23
C HIS A 89 -0.82 19.04 -0.48
N LEU A 90 -1.38 20.05 -1.14
CA LEU A 90 -1.66 21.35 -0.51
C LEU A 90 -2.66 21.24 0.65
N GLN A 91 -3.48 20.20 0.65
CA GLN A 91 -4.37 19.96 1.78
C GLN A 91 -3.56 19.82 3.09
N ASP A 92 -2.39 19.15 3.08
CA ASP A 92 -1.60 18.89 4.29
C ASP A 92 -1.10 20.22 4.92
N ASP A 93 -0.82 21.21 4.08
CA ASP A 93 -0.44 22.55 4.51
C ASP A 93 -1.63 23.36 5.04
N LEU A 94 -2.80 23.25 4.39
CA LEU A 94 -4.05 23.86 4.90
C LEU A 94 -4.41 23.33 6.28
N MET A 95 -4.22 22.04 6.53
CA MET A 95 -4.37 21.47 7.86
C MET A 95 -3.43 22.09 8.88
N ARG A 96 -2.15 22.22 8.53
CA ARG A 96 -1.12 22.74 9.44
C ARG A 96 -1.40 24.19 9.83
N GLU A 97 -1.94 25.00 8.92
CA GLU A 97 -2.30 26.38 9.19
C GLU A 97 -3.67 26.54 9.88
N GLY A 98 -4.39 25.45 10.17
CA GLY A 98 -5.77 25.53 10.69
C GLY A 98 -6.75 26.16 9.69
N LEU A 99 -6.41 26.13 8.41
CA LEU A 99 -7.13 26.75 7.30
C LEU A 99 -7.93 25.75 6.47
N ALA A 100 -7.89 24.47 6.83
CA ALA A 100 -8.74 23.43 6.28
C ALA A 100 -10.22 23.73 6.57
N PRO A 101 -11.16 23.33 5.68
CA PRO A 101 -12.58 23.56 5.91
C PRO A 101 -13.01 23.00 7.26
N GLU A 102 -13.71 23.81 8.06
CA GLU A 102 -14.19 23.46 9.40
C GLU A 102 -15.10 22.22 9.31
N SER A 103 -14.60 21.09 9.79
CA SER A 103 -15.37 19.89 10.09
C SER A 103 -14.91 19.40 11.46
N GLU A 104 -15.90 19.15 12.31
CA GLU A 104 -15.80 19.04 13.76
C GLU A 104 -14.96 17.84 14.25
N VAL A 105 -14.34 18.04 15.43
CA VAL A 105 -13.75 17.07 16.40
C VAL A 105 -12.28 16.66 16.20
N ALA A 106 -11.46 17.05 17.18
CA ALA A 106 -9.98 17.02 17.25
C ALA A 106 -9.27 15.64 17.26
N THR A 107 -9.99 14.55 17.00
CA THR A 107 -9.41 13.23 16.67
C THR A 107 -10.04 12.62 15.40
N GLY A 108 -11.23 13.09 15.01
CA GLY A 108 -11.88 12.80 13.74
C GLY A 108 -11.35 13.65 12.57
N GLN A 109 -10.70 14.79 12.84
CA GLN A 109 -10.20 15.71 11.81
C GLN A 109 -9.13 15.12 10.89
N ALA A 110 -8.15 14.38 11.42
CA ALA A 110 -7.14 13.74 10.58
C ALA A 110 -7.74 12.60 9.72
N HIS A 111 -8.74 11.90 10.27
CA HIS A 111 -9.47 10.85 9.57
C HIS A 111 -10.36 11.42 8.46
N SER A 112 -11.19 12.42 8.78
CA SER A 112 -12.08 13.11 7.83
C SER A 112 -11.28 13.77 6.71
N PHE A 113 -10.10 14.29 7.03
CA PHE A 113 -9.24 14.87 6.03
C PHE A 113 -8.57 13.83 5.12
N THR A 114 -8.15 12.70 5.66
CA THR A 114 -7.65 11.59 4.85
C THR A 114 -8.76 11.07 3.92
N GLU A 115 -10.01 11.03 4.38
CA GLU A 115 -11.17 10.73 3.55
C GLU A 115 -11.39 11.76 2.43
N ILE A 116 -11.23 13.06 2.72
CA ILE A 116 -11.27 14.12 1.70
C ILE A 116 -10.21 13.86 0.62
N LYS A 117 -8.94 13.65 1.02
CA LYS A 117 -7.86 13.34 0.08
C LYS A 117 -8.16 12.09 -0.74
N LEU A 118 -8.64 11.02 -0.11
CA LEU A 118 -9.05 9.81 -0.83
C LEU A 118 -10.18 10.08 -1.82
N SER A 119 -11.18 10.87 -1.45
CA SER A 119 -12.27 11.24 -2.37
C SER A 119 -11.76 11.99 -3.61
N MET A 120 -10.76 12.86 -3.45
CA MET A 120 -10.11 13.56 -4.54
C MET A 120 -9.29 12.61 -5.40
N ILE A 121 -8.53 11.70 -4.79
CA ILE A 121 -7.77 10.66 -5.49
C ILE A 121 -8.70 9.77 -6.33
N TYR A 122 -9.85 9.36 -5.77
CA TYR A 122 -10.84 8.56 -6.52
C TYR A 122 -11.43 9.33 -7.71
N LYS A 123 -11.67 10.64 -7.57
CA LYS A 123 -12.12 11.49 -8.69
C LYS A 123 -11.03 11.61 -9.76
N ALA A 124 -9.79 11.87 -9.36
CA ALA A 124 -8.64 11.94 -10.26
C ALA A 124 -8.40 10.61 -11.00
N LEU A 125 -8.50 9.46 -10.30
CA LEU A 125 -8.35 8.13 -10.91
C LEU A 125 -9.39 7.87 -12.00
N LYS A 126 -10.63 8.33 -11.80
CA LYS A 126 -11.71 8.20 -12.81
C LYS A 126 -11.48 9.08 -14.04
N ALA A 127 -10.85 10.23 -13.86
CA ALA A 127 -10.57 11.18 -14.94
C ALA A 127 -9.24 10.89 -15.66
N SER A 128 -8.35 10.11 -15.03
CA SER A 128 -7.02 9.78 -15.57
C SER A 128 -7.09 8.83 -16.75
N THR A 129 -6.42 9.17 -17.84
CA THR A 129 -6.28 8.33 -19.03
C THR A 129 -4.88 7.73 -19.16
N ALA A 130 -3.85 8.49 -18.79
CA ALA A 130 -2.46 8.04 -18.86
C ALA A 130 -2.12 7.02 -17.76
N ASP A 131 -1.29 6.03 -18.12
CA ASP A 131 -0.85 4.99 -17.18
C ASP A 131 0.07 5.52 -16.08
N THR A 132 0.95 6.47 -16.42
CA THR A 132 1.87 7.10 -15.46
C THR A 132 1.11 7.85 -14.37
N ASP A 133 0.03 8.52 -14.75
CA ASP A 133 -0.84 9.27 -13.85
C ASP A 133 -1.63 8.33 -12.95
N LYS A 134 -2.16 7.24 -13.51
CA LYS A 134 -2.83 6.20 -12.73
C LYS A 134 -1.88 5.54 -11.74
N GLU A 135 -0.65 5.22 -12.13
CA GLU A 135 0.37 4.69 -11.23
C GLU A 135 0.64 5.63 -10.05
N ALA A 136 0.86 6.92 -10.33
CA ALA A 136 1.10 7.93 -9.30
C ALA A 136 -0.09 8.07 -8.34
N LEU A 137 -1.32 8.06 -8.88
CA LEU A 137 -2.54 8.14 -8.08
C LEU A 137 -2.79 6.88 -7.25
N LEU A 138 -2.47 5.69 -7.75
CA LEU A 138 -2.56 4.43 -6.99
C LEU A 138 -1.55 4.41 -5.83
N LEU A 139 -0.32 4.89 -6.06
CA LEU A 139 0.67 5.07 -4.98
C LEU A 139 0.15 6.00 -3.89
N LEU A 140 -0.38 7.15 -4.31
CA LEU A 140 -0.94 8.14 -3.38
C LEU A 140 -2.15 7.58 -2.63
N GLN A 141 -3.03 6.85 -3.34
CA GLN A 141 -4.16 6.15 -2.74
C GLN A 141 -3.72 5.19 -1.64
N MET A 142 -2.72 4.35 -1.88
CA MET A 142 -2.26 3.39 -0.88
C MET A 142 -1.56 4.09 0.29
N ARG A 143 -0.82 5.17 0.04
CA ARG A 143 -0.14 5.96 1.07
C ARG A 143 -1.10 6.72 1.98
N GLU A 144 -2.17 7.29 1.43
CA GLU A 144 -3.19 7.97 2.24
C GLU A 144 -4.13 6.95 2.89
N GLY A 145 -4.53 5.92 2.14
CA GLY A 145 -5.47 4.91 2.60
C GLY A 145 -4.98 4.10 3.80
N ARG A 146 -3.69 3.72 3.84
CA ARG A 146 -3.11 2.99 4.99
C ARG A 146 -3.22 3.75 6.32
N LYS A 147 -3.51 5.05 6.31
CA LYS A 147 -3.68 5.86 7.54
C LYS A 147 -5.03 5.62 8.21
N ILE A 148 -6.03 5.14 7.47
CA ILE A 148 -7.41 4.97 7.95
C ILE A 148 -7.97 3.56 7.69
N TRP A 149 -7.42 2.81 6.75
CA TRP A 149 -7.91 1.47 6.44
C TRP A 149 -7.34 0.43 7.41
N PRO A 150 -8.16 -0.54 7.84
CA PRO A 150 -7.65 -1.73 8.52
C PRO A 150 -6.61 -2.46 7.66
N VAL A 151 -5.64 -3.10 8.32
CA VAL A 151 -4.52 -3.81 7.67
C VAL A 151 -5.00 -4.79 6.60
N ASP A 152 -6.02 -5.60 6.90
CA ASP A 152 -6.57 -6.58 5.94
C ASP A 152 -7.19 -5.95 4.70
N VAL A 153 -7.79 -4.76 4.84
CA VAL A 153 -8.35 -4.00 3.71
C VAL A 153 -7.21 -3.45 2.84
N THR A 154 -6.18 -2.91 3.48
CA THR A 154 -4.97 -2.41 2.78
C THR A 154 -4.28 -3.55 2.03
N ARG A 155 -4.11 -4.72 2.66
CA ARG A 155 -3.52 -5.91 2.03
C ARG A 155 -4.34 -6.40 0.85
N LYS A 156 -5.68 -6.49 0.97
CA LYS A 156 -6.57 -6.84 -0.15
C LYS A 156 -6.44 -5.87 -1.32
N LYS A 157 -6.33 -4.57 -1.06
CA LYS A 157 -6.10 -3.56 -2.12
C LYS A 157 -4.74 -3.75 -2.79
N TRP A 158 -3.68 -4.03 -2.04
CA TRP A 158 -2.37 -4.35 -2.61
C TRP A 158 -2.40 -5.58 -3.51
N ILE A 159 -3.11 -6.64 -3.10
CA ILE A 159 -3.31 -7.85 -3.91
C ILE A 159 -4.01 -7.48 -5.22
N ASN A 160 -5.12 -6.72 -5.15
CA ASN A 160 -5.85 -6.30 -6.35
C ASN A 160 -4.98 -5.48 -7.32
N ILE A 161 -4.18 -4.54 -6.81
CA ILE A 161 -3.24 -3.76 -7.63
C ILE A 161 -2.18 -4.67 -8.26
N SER A 162 -1.66 -5.63 -7.49
CA SER A 162 -0.59 -6.53 -7.93
C SER A 162 -1.06 -7.55 -8.98
N SER A 163 -2.32 -7.96 -8.92
CA SER A 163 -2.93 -8.88 -9.89
C SER A 163 -3.45 -8.18 -11.15
N GLY A 164 -3.56 -6.85 -11.14
CA GLY A 164 -4.01 -6.06 -12.28
C GLY A 164 -2.87 -5.53 -13.17
N ASP A 165 -3.24 -4.65 -14.10
CA ASP A 165 -2.35 -4.09 -15.13
C ASP A 165 -1.13 -3.33 -14.58
N TYR A 166 -1.25 -2.82 -13.34
CA TYR A 166 -0.21 -2.02 -12.69
C TYR A 166 0.71 -2.84 -11.78
N GLY A 167 0.48 -4.15 -11.61
CA GLY A 167 1.27 -4.98 -10.70
C GLY A 167 2.73 -5.15 -11.09
N GLN A 168 3.06 -4.97 -12.37
CA GLN A 168 4.44 -5.02 -12.87
C GLN A 168 5.19 -3.69 -12.66
N ARG A 169 4.48 -2.59 -12.38
CA ARG A 169 5.11 -1.28 -12.17
C ARG A 169 5.99 -1.30 -10.92
N PHE A 170 7.25 -0.92 -11.09
CA PHE A 170 8.26 -1.09 -10.06
C PHE A 170 7.96 -0.27 -8.80
N ALA A 171 7.49 0.97 -8.95
CA ALA A 171 7.22 1.84 -7.80
C ALA A 171 6.06 1.29 -6.93
N LEU A 172 5.00 0.75 -7.55
CA LEU A 172 3.89 0.10 -6.83
C LEU A 172 4.33 -1.18 -6.13
N TRP A 173 5.10 -2.03 -6.81
CA TRP A 173 5.66 -3.23 -6.21
C TRP A 173 6.55 -2.89 -5.00
N MET A 174 7.41 -1.88 -5.14
CA MET A 174 8.30 -1.40 -4.08
C MET A 174 7.50 -0.90 -2.88
N ALA A 175 6.51 -0.03 -3.10
CA ALA A 175 5.64 0.47 -2.04
C ALA A 175 4.84 -0.63 -1.33
N ARG A 176 4.47 -1.71 -2.03
CA ARG A 176 3.88 -2.90 -1.42
C ARG A 176 4.87 -3.62 -0.53
N VAL A 177 6.10 -3.84 -0.97
CA VAL A 177 7.16 -4.45 -0.15
C VAL A 177 7.39 -3.63 1.12
N ASP A 178 7.42 -2.30 1.03
CA ASP A 178 7.56 -1.39 2.18
C ASP A 178 6.43 -1.61 3.18
N PHE A 179 5.20 -1.73 2.68
CA PHE A 179 4.04 -2.02 3.49
C PHE A 179 4.20 -3.37 4.21
N GLU A 180 4.53 -4.45 3.51
CA GLU A 180 4.66 -5.78 4.14
C GLU A 180 5.84 -5.85 5.13
N ILE A 181 6.92 -5.09 4.93
CA ILE A 181 8.05 -5.02 5.88
C ILE A 181 7.69 -4.20 7.12
N THR A 182 6.95 -3.10 6.95
CA THR A 182 6.64 -2.17 8.05
C THR A 182 5.42 -2.58 8.86
N GLU A 183 4.54 -3.42 8.30
CA GLU A 183 3.34 -3.88 8.98
C GLU A 183 3.65 -5.08 9.89
N MET A 184 3.59 -4.86 11.20
CA MET A 184 3.84 -5.93 12.17
C MET A 184 2.74 -6.99 12.15
N GLN A 185 1.49 -6.61 11.84
CA GLN A 185 0.37 -7.54 11.87
C GLN A 185 0.37 -8.45 10.63
N GLY A 186 0.76 -9.70 10.84
CA GLY A 186 0.82 -10.70 9.77
C GLY A 186 2.10 -10.65 8.94
N PHE A 187 3.16 -10.00 9.45
CA PHE A 187 4.49 -10.10 8.87
C PHE A 187 4.94 -11.57 8.80
N HIS A 188 5.47 -11.96 7.65
CA HIS A 188 6.08 -13.27 7.45
C HIS A 188 7.36 -13.13 6.63
N PHE A 189 8.47 -13.53 7.22
CA PHE A 189 9.79 -13.44 6.60
C PHE A 189 9.82 -14.09 5.21
N ASP A 190 9.30 -15.32 5.11
CA ASP A 190 9.30 -16.07 3.85
C ASP A 190 8.44 -15.41 2.78
N THR A 191 7.35 -14.74 3.14
CA THR A 191 6.51 -14.00 2.19
C THR A 191 7.27 -12.83 1.58
N VAL A 192 7.93 -12.01 2.41
CA VAL A 192 8.71 -10.86 1.94
C VAL A 192 9.92 -11.32 1.14
N LYS A 193 10.65 -12.33 1.62
CA LYS A 193 11.76 -12.96 0.90
C LYS A 193 11.29 -13.44 -0.48
N LYS A 194 10.15 -14.12 -0.55
CA LYS A 194 9.57 -14.61 -1.81
C LYS A 194 9.25 -13.46 -2.77
N MET A 195 8.69 -12.34 -2.28
CA MET A 195 8.43 -11.17 -3.12
C MET A 195 9.70 -10.65 -3.81
N PHE A 196 10.82 -10.59 -3.07
CA PHE A 196 12.12 -10.20 -3.62
C PHE A 196 12.64 -11.21 -4.65
N THR A 197 12.63 -12.51 -4.32
CA THR A 197 13.16 -13.55 -5.22
C THR A 197 12.34 -13.69 -6.49
N ASP A 198 11.01 -13.65 -6.39
CA ASP A 198 10.10 -13.71 -7.55
C ASP A 198 10.38 -12.54 -8.51
N ARG A 199 10.64 -11.34 -7.96
CA ARG A 199 10.93 -10.15 -8.77
C ARG A 199 12.28 -10.26 -9.48
N LEU A 200 13.32 -10.72 -8.77
CA LEU A 200 14.64 -10.95 -9.37
C LEU A 200 14.57 -12.02 -10.47
N GLN A 201 13.86 -13.12 -10.24
CA GLN A 201 13.66 -14.16 -11.23
C GLN A 201 12.94 -13.61 -12.47
N GLY A 202 11.85 -12.86 -12.29
CA GLY A 202 11.12 -12.25 -13.41
C GLY A 202 11.96 -11.24 -14.19
N ILE A 203 12.89 -10.53 -13.54
CA ILE A 203 13.85 -9.66 -14.22
C ILE A 203 14.85 -10.49 -15.04
N MET A 204 15.39 -11.56 -14.47
CA MET A 204 16.33 -12.45 -15.16
C MET A 204 15.70 -13.04 -16.43
N GLU A 205 14.48 -13.59 -16.32
CA GLU A 205 13.71 -14.14 -17.44
C GLU A 205 13.45 -13.11 -18.55
N LYS A 206 13.18 -11.85 -18.19
CA LYS A 206 13.01 -10.75 -19.15
C LYS A 206 14.35 -10.38 -19.80
N SER A 207 15.42 -10.31 -19.02
CA SER A 207 16.74 -9.87 -19.49
C SER A 207 17.32 -10.75 -20.59
N TRP A 208 16.98 -12.06 -20.59
CA TRP A 208 17.39 -13.00 -21.64
C TRP A 208 16.72 -12.77 -22.99
N ARG A 209 15.63 -11.99 -23.03
CA ARG A 209 14.85 -11.72 -24.25
C ARG A 209 15.22 -10.41 -24.93
N TYR A 210 16.01 -9.55 -24.27
CA TYR A 210 16.33 -8.21 -24.73
C TYR A 210 17.84 -8.04 -24.95
N SER A 211 18.23 -7.09 -25.79
CA SER A 211 19.65 -6.76 -25.92
C SER A 211 20.20 -6.16 -24.61
N PRO A 212 21.51 -6.25 -24.34
CA PRO A 212 22.10 -5.69 -23.11
C PRO A 212 21.76 -4.21 -22.87
N GLN A 213 21.65 -3.41 -23.94
CA GLN A 213 21.29 -1.99 -23.84
C GLN A 213 19.82 -1.79 -23.48
N GLN A 214 18.94 -2.67 -23.95
CA GLN A 214 17.50 -2.66 -23.62
C GLN A 214 17.24 -3.18 -22.20
N SER A 215 18.14 -4.02 -21.66
CA SER A 215 18.06 -4.57 -20.31
C SER A 215 18.67 -3.67 -19.22
N LEU A 216 19.21 -2.49 -19.56
CA LEU A 216 19.92 -1.66 -18.57
C LEU A 216 19.04 -1.25 -17.39
N ASP A 217 17.79 -0.87 -17.64
CA ASP A 217 16.86 -0.50 -16.58
C ASP A 217 16.43 -1.72 -15.75
N LEU A 218 16.33 -2.90 -16.37
CA LEU A 218 16.11 -4.16 -15.66
C LEU A 218 17.28 -4.49 -14.74
N TYR A 219 18.53 -4.29 -15.17
CA TYR A 219 19.70 -4.51 -14.32
C TYR A 219 19.78 -3.50 -13.17
N ARG A 220 19.45 -2.22 -13.41
CA ARG A 220 19.35 -1.23 -12.33
C ARG A 220 18.32 -1.64 -11.29
N GLU A 221 17.17 -2.14 -11.73
CA GLU A 221 16.13 -2.67 -10.86
C GLU A 221 16.62 -3.88 -10.06
N ALA A 222 17.28 -4.84 -10.72
CA ALA A 222 17.83 -6.03 -10.06
C ALA A 222 18.86 -5.68 -8.99
N VAL A 223 19.78 -4.74 -9.27
CA VAL A 223 20.77 -4.27 -8.30
C VAL A 223 20.08 -3.64 -7.09
N TYR A 224 19.10 -2.76 -7.30
CA TYR A 224 18.33 -2.16 -6.20
C TYR A 224 17.62 -3.22 -5.36
N ILE A 225 16.95 -4.16 -6.01
CA ILE A 225 16.21 -5.24 -5.34
C ILE A 225 17.17 -6.10 -4.51
N TYR A 226 18.32 -6.45 -5.07
CA TYR A 226 19.31 -7.29 -4.43
C TYR A 226 19.95 -6.61 -3.20
N LEU A 227 20.30 -5.32 -3.31
CA LEU A 227 20.74 -4.49 -2.18
C LEU A 227 19.69 -4.52 -1.06
N ARG A 228 18.41 -4.36 -1.43
CA ARG A 228 17.31 -4.30 -0.46
C ARG A 228 17.01 -5.64 0.19
N LEU A 229 17.05 -6.73 -0.57
CA LEU A 229 16.89 -8.09 -0.08
C LEU A 229 17.99 -8.42 0.93
N THR A 230 19.26 -8.17 0.59
CA THR A 230 20.39 -8.50 1.48
C THR A 230 20.37 -7.65 2.75
N ARG A 231 19.93 -6.38 2.66
CA ARG A 231 19.67 -5.56 3.85
C ARG A 231 18.54 -6.11 4.71
N PHE A 232 17.42 -6.48 4.09
CA PHE A 232 16.29 -7.11 4.77
C PHE A 232 16.69 -8.41 5.50
N LEU A 233 17.46 -9.28 4.83
CA LEU A 233 18.00 -10.50 5.44
C LEU A 233 18.85 -10.19 6.67
N GLN A 234 19.74 -9.20 6.57
CA GLN A 234 20.57 -8.77 7.70
C GLN A 234 19.73 -8.24 8.86
N ASP A 235 18.79 -7.32 8.59
CA ASP A 235 17.92 -6.71 9.60
C ASP A 235 16.99 -7.74 10.27
N ALA A 236 16.62 -8.83 9.56
CA ALA A 236 15.85 -9.95 10.08
C ALA A 236 16.69 -11.00 10.85
N GLY A 237 18.00 -10.78 11.02
CA GLY A 237 18.90 -11.69 11.75
C GLY A 237 19.54 -12.80 10.90
N TYR A 238 19.25 -12.86 9.60
CA TYR A 238 19.85 -13.82 8.66
C TYR A 238 21.15 -13.27 8.05
N ARG A 239 22.05 -12.77 8.91
CA ARG A 239 23.30 -12.13 8.49
C ARG A 239 24.17 -13.06 7.65
N GLU A 240 24.32 -14.31 8.07
CA GLU A 240 25.16 -15.29 7.35
C GLU A 240 24.59 -15.57 5.95
N LEU A 241 23.27 -15.59 5.80
CA LEU A 241 22.62 -15.73 4.49
C LEU A 241 22.83 -14.48 3.62
N ALA A 242 22.76 -13.27 4.20
CA ALA A 242 23.05 -12.03 3.49
C ALA A 242 24.50 -11.99 2.98
N VAL A 243 25.47 -12.38 3.84
CA VAL A 243 26.89 -12.48 3.46
C VAL A 243 27.09 -13.55 2.39
N ALA A 244 26.50 -14.74 2.56
CA ALA A 244 26.59 -15.82 1.59
C ALA A 244 26.02 -15.42 0.21
N ALA A 245 24.93 -14.65 0.18
CA ALA A 245 24.39 -14.10 -1.07
C ALA A 245 25.40 -13.19 -1.76
N TRP A 246 26.03 -12.26 -1.04
CA TRP A 246 27.05 -11.38 -1.61
C TRP A 246 28.28 -12.13 -2.09
N GLN A 247 28.75 -13.09 -1.31
CA GLN A 247 29.87 -13.93 -1.73
C GLN A 247 29.50 -14.69 -3.00
N SER A 248 28.30 -15.29 -3.08
CA SER A 248 27.90 -16.10 -4.22
C SER A 248 27.81 -15.30 -5.52
N ILE A 249 27.24 -14.09 -5.47
CA ILE A 249 27.15 -13.25 -6.67
C ILE A 249 28.52 -12.78 -7.14
N LEU A 250 29.43 -12.42 -6.22
CA LEU A 250 30.79 -12.02 -6.58
C LEU A 250 31.59 -13.19 -7.18
N GLU A 251 31.45 -14.39 -6.60
CA GLU A 251 32.13 -15.58 -7.09
C GLU A 251 31.65 -16.00 -8.48
N LEU A 252 30.34 -15.99 -8.70
CA LEU A 252 29.75 -16.27 -10.02
C LEU A 252 30.16 -15.26 -11.10
N ASN A 253 30.35 -13.99 -10.75
CA ASN A 253 30.67 -12.95 -11.73
C ASN A 253 32.18 -12.78 -11.98
N PHE A 254 33.03 -12.97 -10.97
CA PHE A 254 34.47 -12.65 -11.06
C PHE A 254 35.40 -13.87 -11.03
N PHE A 255 34.95 -15.01 -10.50
CA PHE A 255 35.81 -16.19 -10.27
C PHE A 255 35.33 -17.44 -11.01
N ARG A 256 34.30 -17.29 -11.84
CA ARG A 256 33.79 -18.36 -12.68
C ARG A 256 34.80 -18.76 -13.76
N PRO A 257 35.13 -20.06 -13.89
CA PRO A 257 35.95 -20.56 -14.99
C PRO A 257 35.33 -20.24 -16.35
N VAL A 258 36.18 -19.87 -17.32
CA VAL A 258 35.78 -19.47 -18.68
C VAL A 258 35.06 -20.62 -19.41
N ASP A 259 35.38 -21.86 -19.05
CA ASP A 259 34.89 -23.07 -19.72
C ASP A 259 33.44 -23.46 -19.33
N ILE A 260 32.88 -22.82 -18.31
CA ILE A 260 31.49 -23.08 -17.90
C ILE A 260 30.56 -22.23 -18.76
N GLU A 261 29.66 -22.86 -19.51
CA GLU A 261 28.64 -22.16 -20.32
C GLU A 261 27.52 -21.54 -19.47
N ASN A 262 26.92 -20.44 -19.96
CA ASN A 262 25.83 -19.73 -19.29
C ASN A 262 24.58 -20.59 -19.17
N GLY A 263 23.97 -20.64 -17.97
CA GLY A 263 22.64 -21.24 -17.77
C GLY A 263 22.58 -22.16 -16.56
N GLU A 264 21.70 -23.17 -16.62
CA GLU A 264 21.44 -24.11 -15.52
C GLU A 264 22.70 -24.91 -15.12
N HIS A 265 23.55 -25.25 -16.09
CA HIS A 265 24.83 -25.90 -15.84
C HIS A 265 25.78 -25.06 -14.98
N THR A 266 25.71 -23.71 -15.09
CA THR A 266 26.47 -22.82 -14.22
C THR A 266 26.01 -22.95 -12.77
N LEU A 267 24.70 -23.00 -12.53
CA LEU A 267 24.15 -23.06 -11.18
C LEU A 267 24.44 -24.40 -10.50
N ALA A 268 24.37 -25.51 -11.24
CA ALA A 268 24.72 -26.83 -10.73
C ALA A 268 26.20 -26.92 -10.34
N ALA A 269 27.10 -26.54 -11.25
CA ALA A 269 28.54 -26.53 -10.98
C ALA A 269 28.91 -25.57 -9.82
N PHE A 270 28.21 -24.44 -9.73
CA PHE A 270 28.39 -23.51 -8.63
C PHE A 270 27.90 -24.09 -7.30
N ALA A 271 26.79 -24.82 -7.27
CA ALA A 271 26.30 -25.47 -6.07
C ALA A 271 27.31 -26.51 -5.54
N ASP A 272 27.84 -27.37 -6.42
CA ASP A 272 28.86 -28.35 -6.05
C ASP A 272 30.11 -27.68 -5.47
N PHE A 273 30.54 -26.57 -6.08
CA PHE A 273 31.64 -25.76 -5.57
C PHE A 273 31.30 -25.10 -4.21
N TRP A 274 30.08 -24.60 -4.02
CA TRP A 274 29.69 -23.91 -2.79
C TRP A 274 29.62 -24.82 -1.56
N GLU A 275 29.35 -26.11 -1.81
CA GLU A 275 29.36 -27.20 -0.81
C GLU A 275 30.77 -27.76 -0.57
N SER A 276 31.76 -27.45 -1.42
CA SER A 276 33.09 -28.10 -1.40
C SER A 276 34.03 -27.71 -0.23
N GLU A 277 33.55 -27.06 0.83
CA GLU A 277 34.33 -26.55 1.99
C GLU A 277 35.58 -25.71 1.65
N VAL A 278 35.74 -25.28 0.38
CA VAL A 278 36.87 -24.47 -0.07
C VAL A 278 36.77 -23.04 0.48
N LEU A 279 37.92 -22.42 0.75
CA LEU A 279 38.02 -21.02 1.16
C LEU A 279 37.35 -20.09 0.14
N ARG A 280 36.32 -19.37 0.60
CA ARG A 280 35.55 -18.38 -0.17
C ARG A 280 36.35 -17.10 -0.38
N VAL A 281 35.93 -16.24 -1.32
CA VAL A 281 36.66 -15.02 -1.73
C VAL A 281 37.05 -14.10 -0.56
N ILE A 282 36.23 -14.04 0.50
CA ILE A 282 36.51 -13.19 1.67
C ILE A 282 37.56 -13.84 2.61
N ALA A 283 37.77 -15.16 2.51
CA ALA A 283 38.73 -15.92 3.31
C ALA A 283 40.04 -16.21 2.56
N LYS A 284 40.14 -15.84 1.27
CA LYS A 284 41.42 -15.80 0.56
C LYS A 284 42.16 -14.57 1.07
N GLU A 285 43.28 -14.77 1.79
CA GLU A 285 44.16 -13.67 2.22
C GLU A 285 44.42 -12.70 1.04
N PRO A 286 44.58 -11.39 1.29
CA PRO A 286 45.11 -10.51 0.26
C PRO A 286 46.45 -11.10 -0.15
N LEU A 287 46.59 -11.46 -1.43
CA LEU A 287 47.82 -11.98 -2.03
C LEU A 287 49.01 -11.20 -1.47
N THR A 288 49.68 -11.79 -0.49
CA THR A 288 50.90 -11.24 0.07
C THR A 288 51.92 -11.19 -1.04
N GLY A 289 52.54 -10.03 -1.21
CA GLY A 289 53.46 -9.64 -2.27
C GLY A 289 54.25 -10.78 -2.94
N ALA A 290 53.89 -11.04 -4.19
CA ALA A 290 54.69 -11.55 -5.31
C ALA A 290 53.66 -11.61 -6.44
N TYR A 291 53.73 -10.85 -7.53
CA TYR A 291 54.79 -10.83 -8.52
C TYR A 291 54.78 -9.47 -9.23
N PHE A 292 55.82 -8.67 -9.02
CA PHE A 292 56.38 -7.83 -10.08
C PHE A 292 57.74 -8.45 -10.42
N GLY A 293 57.84 -9.00 -11.62
CA GLY A 293 59.04 -9.50 -12.27
C GLY A 293 58.78 -9.48 -13.76
#